data_AF-A0A1H6FFV2-F1
#
_entry.id   AF-A0A1H6FFV2-F1
#
_cell.length_a   1.000
_cell.length_b   1.000
_cell.length_c   1.000
_cell.angle_alpha   90.00
_cell.angle_beta   90.00
_cell.angle_gamma   90.00
#
_symmetry.space_group_name_H-M   'P 1'
#
loop_
_entity.id
_entity.type
_entity.pdbx_description
1 polymer ?
#
loop_
_entity_poly.entity_id
_entity_poly.type
_entity_poly.pdbx_seq_one_letter_code
_entity_poly.pdbx_strand_id
1 'polypeptide(L)'
;MGHALQDKLGYQPLHIRTQLVGIASKIERIGAGLMIAVPLVTAIFRLPAAGLLMFLAGLASLGTPVFVHLLTLPVEWDASFRRALPLLEAGGYLEKKDLRVARRILTACALTYVASSLAALLNLARWIALLRR
;
A
#
# COMPACT_ATOMS: atom_id res chain seq x y z
N MET A 1 14.28 -5.24 10.56
CA MET A 1 15.71 -4.88 10.51
C MET A 1 15.99 -3.75 9.53
N GLY A 2 15.61 -3.86 8.25
CA GLY A 2 15.81 -2.80 7.25
C GLY A 2 15.19 -1.44 7.64
N HIS A 3 13.92 -1.45 8.08
CA HIS A 3 13.27 -0.22 8.57
C HIS A 3 13.91 0.37 9.82
N ALA A 4 14.31 -0.46 10.79
CA ALA A 4 15.01 0.03 11.97
C ALA A 4 16.32 0.75 11.62
N LEU A 5 17.03 0.29 10.59
CA LEU A 5 18.21 0.99 10.08
C LEU A 5 17.84 2.27 9.31
N GLN A 6 16.74 2.27 8.57
CA GLN A 6 16.19 3.48 7.93
C GLN A 6 15.79 4.53 8.97
N ASP A 7 15.11 4.13 10.04
CA ASP A 7 14.72 5.00 11.16
C ASP A 7 15.95 5.57 11.86
N LYS A 8 16.92 4.70 12.22
CA LYS A 8 18.18 5.11 12.86
C LYS A 8 18.95 6.13 12.01
N LEU A 9 18.91 6.00 10.68
CA LEU A 9 19.59 6.90 9.74
C LEU A 9 18.75 8.13 9.36
N GLY A 10 17.57 8.34 9.95
CA GLY A 10 16.71 9.46 9.62
C GLY A 10 16.24 9.47 8.16
N TYR A 11 16.01 8.29 7.58
CA TYR A 11 15.65 8.14 6.17
C TYR A 11 14.28 8.78 5.89
N GLN A 12 14.30 9.96 5.27
CA GLN A 12 13.11 10.77 4.99
C GLN A 12 12.00 10.01 4.23
N PRO A 13 12.30 9.19 3.20
CA PRO A 13 11.26 8.43 2.51
C PRO A 13 10.47 7.47 3.41
N LEU A 14 11.05 6.96 4.51
CA LEU A 14 10.33 6.11 5.46
C LEU A 14 9.27 6.90 6.27
N HIS A 15 9.58 8.15 6.63
CA HIS A 15 8.64 9.04 7.32
C HIS A 15 7.48 9.41 6.39
N ILE A 16 7.80 9.79 5.15
CA ILE A 16 6.80 10.11 4.13
C ILE A 16 5.88 8.91 3.89
N ARG A 17 6.46 7.71 3.70
CA ARG A 17 5.71 6.45 3.57
C ARG A 17 4.73 6.24 4.72
N THR A 18 5.19 6.44 5.96
CA THR A 18 4.35 6.25 7.16
C THR A 18 3.19 7.24 7.20
N GLN A 19 3.42 8.51 6.85
CA GLN A 19 2.36 9.52 6.75
C GLN A 19 1.37 9.19 5.64
N LEU A 20 1.85 8.83 4.45
CA LEU A 20 1.02 8.49 3.29
C LEU A 20 0.10 7.31 3.58
N VAL A 21 0.61 6.24 4.22
CA VAL A 21 -0.22 5.08 4.62
C VAL A 21 -1.30 5.48 5.62
N GLY A 22 -0.98 6.36 6.58
CA GLY A 22 -1.96 6.87 7.53
C GLY A 22 -3.06 7.72 6.88
N ILE A 23 -2.69 8.57 5.93
CA ILE A 23 -3.64 9.38 5.15
C ILE A 23 -4.52 8.48 4.28
N ALA A 24 -3.93 7.52 3.56
CA ALA A 24 -4.66 6.58 2.72
C ALA A 24 -5.70 5.78 3.53
N SER A 25 -5.30 5.28 4.69
CA SER A 25 -6.21 4.53 5.58
C SER A 25 -7.42 5.37 6.02
N LYS A 26 -7.24 6.67 6.23
CA LYS A 26 -8.35 7.59 6.58
C LYS A 26 -9.26 7.81 5.36
N ILE A 27 -8.68 8.07 4.19
CA ILE A 27 -9.43 8.29 2.94
C ILE A 27 -10.25 7.05 2.59
N GLU A 28 -9.68 5.85 2.69
CA GLU A 28 -10.39 4.59 2.46
C GLU A 28 -11.56 4.40 3.42
N ARG A 29 -11.37 4.67 4.72
CA ARG A 29 -12.45 4.55 5.72
C ARG A 29 -13.61 5.49 5.40
N ILE A 30 -13.30 6.73 5.02
CA ILE A 30 -14.31 7.72 4.61
C ILE A 30 -15.01 7.23 3.34
N GLY A 31 -14.26 6.80 2.33
CA GLY A 31 -14.82 6.32 1.07
C GLY A 31 -15.71 5.08 1.24
N ALA A 32 -15.29 4.11 2.06
CA ALA A 32 -16.10 2.96 2.40
C ALA A 32 -17.40 3.35 3.12
N GLY A 33 -17.32 4.30 4.06
CA GLY A 33 -18.49 4.88 4.71
C GLY A 33 -19.45 5.55 3.73
N LEU A 34 -18.92 6.32 2.76
CA LEU A 34 -19.72 6.91 1.69
C LEU A 34 -20.42 5.85 0.85
N MET A 35 -19.70 4.80 0.42
CA MET A 35 -20.29 3.73 -0.41
C MET A 35 -21.42 2.98 0.30
N ILE A 36 -21.28 2.72 1.60
CA ILE A 36 -22.34 2.10 2.43
C ILE A 36 -23.54 3.05 2.56
N ALA A 37 -23.30 4.35 2.66
CA ALA A 37 -24.36 5.35 2.84
C ALA A 37 -25.16 5.64 1.55
N VAL A 38 -24.61 5.38 0.35
CA VAL A 38 -25.28 5.62 -0.95
C VAL A 38 -26.71 5.08 -0.99
N PRO A 39 -26.99 3.77 -0.78
CA PRO A 39 -28.35 3.24 -0.86
C PRO A 39 -29.29 3.83 0.19
N LEU A 40 -28.77 4.18 1.38
CA LEU A 40 -29.57 4.77 2.46
C LEU A 40 -29.99 6.20 2.08
N VAL A 41 -29.06 7.01 1.58
CA VAL A 41 -29.32 8.40 1.20
C VAL A 41 -30.25 8.49 -0.01
N THR A 42 -30.04 7.64 -1.03
CA THR A 42 -30.89 7.62 -2.22
C THR A 42 -32.30 7.15 -1.92
N ALA A 43 -32.47 6.14 -1.06
CA ALA A 43 -33.79 5.61 -0.71
C ALA A 43 -34.58 6.52 0.23
N ILE A 44 -33.94 7.06 1.27
CA ILE A 44 -34.63 7.89 2.29
C ILE A 44 -34.92 9.29 1.75
N PHE A 45 -33.90 9.97 1.22
CA PHE A 45 -34.04 11.36 0.83
C PHE A 45 -34.52 11.53 -0.61
N ARG A 46 -34.61 10.44 -1.40
CA ARG A 46 -34.98 10.47 -2.83
C ARG A 46 -34.12 11.43 -3.64
N LEU A 47 -32.84 11.56 -3.29
CA LEU A 47 -31.85 12.41 -3.94
C LEU A 47 -30.85 11.58 -4.75
N PRO A 48 -31.21 11.12 -5.97
CA PRO A 48 -30.33 10.27 -6.79
C PRO A 48 -29.03 10.98 -7.18
N ALA A 49 -29.05 12.30 -7.41
CA ALA A 49 -27.86 13.08 -7.73
C ALA A 49 -26.84 13.10 -6.57
N ALA A 50 -27.30 13.24 -5.32
CA ALA A 50 -26.43 13.20 -4.15
C ALA A 50 -25.82 11.80 -3.95
N GLY A 51 -26.61 10.75 -4.15
CA GLY A 51 -26.12 9.36 -4.11
C GLY A 51 -25.05 9.08 -5.16
N LEU A 52 -25.22 9.59 -6.39
CA LEU A 52 -24.21 9.46 -7.45
C LEU A 52 -22.90 10.17 -7.08
N LEU A 53 -22.97 11.38 -6.54
CA LEU A 53 -21.78 12.12 -6.07
C LEU A 53 -21.04 11.36 -4.95
N MET A 54 -21.78 10.82 -3.97
CA MET A 54 -21.20 10.02 -2.89
C MET A 54 -20.56 8.73 -3.40
N PHE A 55 -21.20 8.08 -4.37
CA PHE A 55 -20.64 6.89 -5.02
C PHE A 55 -19.34 7.21 -5.75
N LEU A 56 -19.30 8.29 -6.54
CA LEU A 56 -18.09 8.73 -7.25
C LEU A 56 -16.96 9.10 -6.29
N ALA A 57 -17.28 9.77 -5.18
CA ALA A 57 -16.32 10.11 -4.13
C ALA A 57 -15.77 8.85 -3.43
N GLY A 58 -16.64 7.90 -3.09
CA GLY A 58 -16.23 6.61 -2.53
C GLY A 58 -15.37 5.81 -3.51
N LEU A 59 -15.70 5.83 -4.80
CA LEU A 59 -14.92 5.16 -5.82
C LEU A 59 -13.53 5.78 -6.01
N ALA A 60 -13.45 7.12 -6.02
CA ALA A 60 -12.18 7.84 -6.12
C ALA A 60 -11.22 7.48 -4.97
N SER A 61 -11.75 7.20 -3.78
CA SER A 61 -10.95 6.77 -2.62
C SER A 61 -10.19 5.45 -2.85
N LEU A 62 -10.67 4.58 -3.74
CA LEU A 62 -10.02 3.31 -4.07
C LEU A 62 -8.71 3.50 -4.85
N GLY A 63 -8.51 4.66 -5.47
CA GLY A 63 -7.25 5.01 -6.13
C GLY A 63 -6.12 5.34 -5.15
N THR A 64 -6.45 5.74 -3.92
CA THR A 64 -5.48 6.16 -2.90
C THR A 64 -4.50 5.04 -2.50
N PRO A 65 -4.92 3.81 -2.16
CA PRO A 65 -3.99 2.71 -1.87
C PRO A 65 -3.06 2.39 -3.03
N VAL A 66 -3.56 2.42 -4.27
CA VAL A 66 -2.74 2.16 -5.46
C VAL A 66 -1.58 3.14 -5.53
N PHE A 67 -1.89 4.43 -5.34
CA PHE A 67 -0.88 5.49 -5.37
C PHE A 67 0.15 5.32 -4.24
N VAL A 68 -0.30 5.05 -3.02
CA VAL A 68 0.60 4.86 -1.87
C VAL A 68 1.46 3.61 -2.03
N HIS A 69 0.91 2.47 -2.43
CA HIS A 69 1.66 1.23 -2.63
C HIS A 69 2.74 1.38 -3.70
N LEU A 70 2.45 2.07 -4.81
CA LEU A 70 3.44 2.33 -5.86
C LEU A 70 4.55 3.28 -5.39
N LEU A 71 4.22 4.37 -4.69
CA LEU A 71 5.21 5.33 -4.21
C LEU A 71 6.12 4.78 -3.11
N THR A 72 5.62 3.87 -2.28
CA THR A 72 6.34 3.31 -1.13
C THR A 72 7.22 2.11 -1.50
N LEU A 73 6.95 1.48 -2.64
CA LEU A 73 7.65 0.27 -3.11
C LEU A 73 9.19 0.41 -3.19
N PRO A 74 9.78 1.55 -3.61
CA PRO A 74 11.23 1.75 -3.54
C PRO A 74 11.81 1.70 -2.11
N VAL A 75 11.06 2.19 -1.11
CA VAL A 75 11.47 2.21 0.31
C VAL A 75 11.55 0.80 0.88
N GLU A 76 10.57 -0.05 0.53
CA GLU A 76 10.48 -1.44 0.95
C GLU A 76 11.59 -2.30 0.31
N TRP A 77 11.94 -2.01 -0.96
CA TRP A 77 13.07 -2.65 -1.66
C TRP A 77 14.42 -2.27 -1.05
N ASP A 78 14.61 -0.98 -0.72
CA ASP A 78 15.81 -0.47 -0.07
C ASP A 78 16.01 -1.11 1.31
N ALA A 79 14.94 -1.23 2.09
CA ALA A 79 14.96 -1.88 3.39
C ALA A 79 15.39 -3.37 3.28
N SER A 80 14.85 -4.09 2.29
CA SER A 80 15.05 -5.52 2.13
C SER A 80 16.43 -5.88 1.58
N PHE A 81 16.91 -5.19 0.53
CA PHE A 81 18.12 -5.61 -0.20
C PHE A 81 19.32 -4.72 0.02
N ARG A 82 19.14 -3.40 0.12
CA ARG A 82 20.26 -2.47 0.26
C ARG A 82 20.73 -2.33 1.69
N ARG A 83 19.91 -2.75 2.65
CA ARG A 83 20.19 -2.60 4.09
C ARG A 83 20.24 -3.93 4.83
N ALA A 84 19.16 -4.71 4.81
CA ALA A 84 19.10 -5.93 5.60
C ALA A 84 20.16 -6.97 5.17
N LEU A 85 20.35 -7.17 3.86
CA LEU A 85 21.28 -8.18 3.37
C LEU A 85 22.77 -7.85 3.65
N PRO A 86 23.27 -6.63 3.38
CA PRO A 86 24.63 -6.25 3.78
C PRO A 86 24.86 -6.29 5.30
N LEU A 87 23.84 -5.95 6.10
CA LEU A 87 23.93 -6.01 7.56
C LEU A 87 24.11 -7.46 8.05
N LEU A 88 23.40 -8.41 7.44
CA LEU A 88 23.52 -9.84 7.76
C LEU A 88 24.88 -10.40 7.34
N GLU A 89 25.41 -9.96 6.20
CA GLU A 89 26.71 -10.40 5.67
C GLU A 89 27.88 -9.80 6.48
N ALA A 90 27.86 -8.51 6.76
CA ALA A 90 28.92 -7.81 7.49
C ALA A 90 28.91 -8.12 9.00
N GLY A 91 27.74 -8.39 9.58
CA GLY A 91 27.60 -8.67 11.01
C GLY A 91 28.00 -10.09 11.43
N GLY A 92 28.33 -10.97 10.49
CA GLY A 92 28.71 -12.36 10.80
C GLY A 92 27.60 -13.18 11.46
N TYR A 93 26.34 -12.73 11.35
CA TYR A 93 25.20 -13.37 12.01
C TYR A 93 24.78 -14.70 11.38
N LEU A 94 25.26 -15.00 10.17
CA LEU A 94 24.90 -16.17 9.39
C LEU A 94 26.15 -16.83 8.80
N GLU A 95 26.14 -18.17 8.75
CA GLU A 95 27.15 -18.90 7.99
C GLU A 95 27.00 -18.64 6.48
N LYS A 96 28.10 -18.80 5.72
CA LYS A 96 28.08 -18.57 4.25
C LYS A 96 27.01 -19.40 3.52
N LYS A 97 26.69 -20.59 4.03
CA LYS A 97 25.64 -21.46 3.49
C LYS A 97 24.23 -20.88 3.68
N ASP A 98 24.00 -20.16 4.78
CA ASP A 98 22.70 -19.60 5.17
C ASP A 98 22.43 -18.24 4.52
N LEU A 99 23.48 -17.52 4.08
CA LEU A 99 23.33 -16.27 3.33
C LEU A 99 22.49 -16.44 2.06
N ARG A 100 22.62 -17.58 1.37
CA ARG A 100 21.80 -17.89 0.18
C ARG A 100 20.33 -18.05 0.54
N VAL A 101 20.03 -18.67 1.67
CA VAL A 101 18.67 -18.84 2.18
C VAL A 101 18.09 -17.50 2.62
N ALA A 102 18.86 -16.70 3.37
CA ALA A 102 18.47 -15.36 3.79
C ALA A 102 18.12 -14.46 2.61
N ARG A 103 18.94 -14.47 1.54
CA ARG A 103 18.63 -13.75 0.29
C ARG A 103 17.30 -14.19 -0.30
N ARG A 104 17.01 -15.49 -0.35
CA ARG A 104 15.75 -16.01 -0.88
C ARG A 104 14.55 -15.53 -0.06
N ILE A 105 14.66 -15.56 1.27
CA ILE A 105 13.61 -15.09 2.18
C ILE A 105 13.39 -13.58 2.00
N LEU A 106 14.46 -12.78 2.00
CA LEU A 106 14.37 -11.33 1.78
C LEU A 106 13.75 -10.98 0.41
N THR A 107 14.06 -11.77 -0.63
CA THR A 107 13.40 -11.62 -1.93
C THR A 107 11.91 -11.93 -1.85
N ALA A 108 11.50 -13.00 -1.18
CA ALA A 108 10.09 -13.32 -1.00
C ALA A 108 9.34 -12.23 -0.23
N CYS A 109 9.96 -11.67 0.82
CA CYS A 109 9.42 -10.52 1.55
C CYS A 109 9.25 -9.30 0.65
N ALA A 110 10.27 -8.94 -0.15
CA ALA A 110 10.17 -7.81 -1.08
C ALA A 110 9.06 -8.02 -2.14
N LEU A 111 8.92 -9.24 -2.66
CA LEU A 111 7.87 -9.60 -3.62
C LEU A 111 6.46 -9.49 -3.01
N THR A 112 6.31 -9.63 -1.70
CA THR A 112 5.01 -9.46 -1.03
C THR A 112 4.49 -8.02 -1.21
N TYR A 113 5.37 -7.02 -1.18
CA TYR A 113 5.00 -5.64 -1.46
C TYR A 113 4.61 -5.44 -2.93
N VAL A 114 5.35 -6.04 -3.86
CA VAL A 114 4.99 -6.02 -5.30
C VAL A 114 3.60 -6.60 -5.52
N ALA A 115 3.33 -7.75 -4.91
CA ALA A 115 2.04 -8.42 -5.00
C ALA A 115 0.92 -7.54 -4.44
N SER A 116 1.15 -6.84 -3.31
CA SER A 116 0.17 -5.90 -2.76
C SER A 116 -0.12 -4.72 -3.69
N SER A 117 0.91 -4.13 -4.31
CA SER A 117 0.76 -3.05 -5.30
C SER A 117 -0.01 -3.52 -6.52
N LEU A 118 0.28 -4.72 -7.01
CA LEU A 118 -0.41 -5.32 -8.15
C LEU A 118 -1.88 -5.63 -7.82
N ALA A 119 -2.15 -6.18 -6.63
CA ALA A 119 -3.51 -6.45 -6.19
C ALA A 119 -4.35 -5.17 -6.09
N ALA A 120 -3.78 -4.09 -5.55
CA ALA A 120 -4.43 -2.79 -5.51
C ALA A 120 -4.73 -2.26 -6.92
N LEU A 121 -3.78 -2.37 -7.85
CA LEU A 121 -3.95 -1.97 -9.25
C LEU A 121 -5.07 -2.77 -9.94
N LEU A 122 -5.10 -4.09 -9.76
CA LEU A 122 -6.14 -4.96 -10.30
C LEU A 122 -7.52 -4.65 -9.72
N ASN A 123 -7.60 -4.30 -8.43
CA ASN A 123 -8.84 -3.88 -7.80
C ASN A 123 -9.37 -2.60 -8.44
N LEU A 124 -8.52 -1.58 -8.63
CA LEU A 124 -8.90 -0.35 -9.31
C LEU A 124 -9.32 -0.60 -10.77
N ALA A 125 -8.57 -1.43 -11.49
CA ALA A 125 -8.88 -1.81 -12.88
C ALA A 125 -10.25 -2.50 -12.99
N ARG A 126 -10.60 -3.37 -12.02
CA ARG A 126 -11.91 -4.02 -11.95
C ARG A 126 -13.04 -3.00 -11.83
N TRP A 127 -12.89 -2.01 -10.94
CA TRP A 127 -13.89 -0.96 -10.76
C TRP A 127 -14.07 -0.10 -12.01
N ILE A 128 -12.98 0.27 -12.68
CA ILE A 128 -13.03 0.99 -13.97
C ILE A 128 -13.74 0.16 -15.03
N ALA A 129 -13.46 -1.15 -15.11
CA ALA A 129 -14.09 -2.04 -16.07
C ALA A 129 -15.61 -2.19 -15.82
N LEU A 130 -16.04 -2.18 -14.55
CA LEU A 130 -17.47 -2.22 -14.20
C LEU A 130 -18.20 -0.95 -14.59
N LEU A 131 -17.59 0.23 -14.43
CA LEU A 131 -18.20 1.51 -14.83
C LEU A 131 -18.37 1.68 -16.35
N ARG A 132 -17.60 0.95 -17.14
CA ARG A 132 -17.65 1.01 -18.62
C ARG A 132 -18.71 0.08 -19.22
N ARG A 133 -19.38 -0.73 -18.40
CA ARG A 133 -20.47 -1.62 -18.82
C ARG A 133 -21.81 -0.98 -18.54
#